data_AF-A0A6P7GXS7-F1
#
_entry.id   AF-A0A6P7GXS7-F1
#
_cell.length_a   1.000
_cell.length_b   1.000
_cell.length_c   1.000
_cell.angle_alpha   90.00
_cell.angle_beta   90.00
_cell.angle_gamma   90.00
#
_symmetry.space_group_name_H-M   'P 1'
#
loop_
_entity.id
_entity.type
_entity.pdbx_description
1 polymer ?
#
loop_
_entity_poly.entity_id
_entity_poly.type
_entity_poly.pdbx_seq_one_letter_code
_entity_poly.pdbx_strand_id
1 'polypeptide(L)'
;IEFSDSYLKEIDEKIKECQANNATRASEEWLKTEDLATADQYGSHILCRLTKEGSIKPNGDIDEEEMEKDLLRGLGDPKIVNLIMNDCKDRVPGTSPEQSAVENFKCVILAAEKY
;
A
#
# COMPACT_ATOMS: atom_id res chain seq x y z
N ILE A 1 -2.28 0.03 -15.66
CA ILE A 1 -0.90 -0.12 -15.15
C ILE A 1 -0.53 -1.59 -15.19
N GLU A 2 0.64 -1.92 -15.72
CA GLU A 2 1.19 -3.28 -15.67
C GLU A 2 2.37 -3.29 -14.70
N PHE A 3 2.27 -4.06 -13.62
CA PHE A 3 3.36 -4.28 -12.68
C PHE A 3 4.30 -5.36 -13.20
N SER A 4 5.59 -5.29 -12.86
CA SER A 4 6.53 -6.35 -13.21
C SER A 4 6.23 -7.66 -12.48
N ASP A 5 6.46 -8.82 -13.14
CA ASP A 5 6.27 -10.14 -12.53
C ASP A 5 7.08 -10.33 -11.24
N SER A 6 8.30 -9.78 -11.21
CA SER A 6 9.16 -9.80 -10.01
C SER A 6 8.53 -9.03 -8.86
N TYR A 7 7.96 -7.85 -9.14
CA TYR A 7 7.29 -7.05 -8.13
C TYR A 7 6.05 -7.78 -7.58
N LEU A 8 5.23 -8.34 -8.47
CA LEU A 8 4.04 -9.11 -8.07
C LEU A 8 4.39 -10.30 -7.18
N LYS A 9 5.51 -10.99 -7.46
CA LYS A 9 5.98 -12.09 -6.62
C LYS A 9 6.42 -11.63 -5.23
N GLU A 10 7.15 -10.53 -5.14
CA GLU A 10 7.56 -9.95 -3.84
C GLU A 10 6.35 -9.52 -3.00
N ILE A 11 5.33 -8.95 -3.64
CA ILE A 11 4.07 -8.57 -3.00
C ILE A 11 3.34 -9.81 -2.46
N ASP A 12 3.25 -10.89 -3.25
CA ASP A 12 2.61 -12.14 -2.82
C ASP A 12 3.34 -12.78 -1.61
N GLU A 13 4.67 -12.71 -1.56
CA GLU A 13 5.46 -13.17 -0.41
C GLU A 13 5.12 -12.35 0.85
N LYS A 14 5.02 -11.02 0.74
CA LYS A 14 4.63 -10.15 1.87
C LYS A 14 3.17 -10.36 2.30
N ILE A 15 2.26 -10.60 1.36
CA ILE A 15 0.87 -10.96 1.67
C ILE A 15 0.85 -12.25 2.50
N LYS A 16 1.60 -13.28 2.11
CA LYS A 16 1.71 -14.54 2.88
C LYS A 16 2.24 -14.31 4.30
N GLU A 17 3.27 -13.48 4.44
CA GLU A 17 3.81 -13.13 5.75
C GLU A 17 2.78 -12.42 6.64
N CYS A 18 2.01 -11.48 6.08
CA CYS A 18 0.94 -10.79 6.81
C CYS A 18 -0.26 -11.72 7.10
N GLN A 19 -0.56 -12.69 6.23
CA GLN A 19 -1.60 -13.70 6.44
C GLN A 19 -1.24 -14.73 7.51
N ALA A 20 0.06 -15.00 7.71
CA ALA A 20 0.54 -15.94 8.73
C ALA A 20 0.28 -15.47 10.17
N ASN A 21 0.06 -14.16 10.38
CA ASN A 21 -0.30 -13.58 11.66
C ASN A 21 -1.81 -13.32 11.74
N ASN A 22 -2.49 -13.95 12.71
CA ASN A 22 -3.93 -13.80 12.91
C ASN A 22 -4.37 -12.34 13.15
N ALA A 23 -3.52 -11.49 13.73
CA ALA A 23 -3.86 -10.09 14.01
C ALA A 23 -3.92 -9.22 12.73
N THR A 24 -3.23 -9.66 11.67
CA THR A 24 -3.12 -8.94 10.39
C THR A 24 -3.78 -9.72 9.27
N ARG A 25 -4.61 -10.71 9.58
CA ARG A 25 -5.21 -11.60 8.58
C ARG A 25 -6.39 -10.92 7.88
N ALA A 26 -6.33 -10.79 6.56
CA ALA A 26 -7.45 -10.37 5.71
C ALA A 26 -8.20 -11.58 5.13
N SER A 27 -9.43 -11.37 4.65
CA SER A 27 -10.19 -12.44 4.01
C SER A 27 -9.63 -12.78 2.63
N GLU A 28 -9.71 -14.06 2.26
CA GLU A 28 -9.28 -14.54 0.93
C GLU A 28 -10.11 -13.91 -0.21
N GLU A 29 -11.33 -13.47 0.07
CA GLU A 29 -12.16 -12.76 -0.90
C GLU A 29 -11.61 -11.35 -1.14
N TRP A 30 -11.33 -10.61 -0.06
CA TRP A 30 -10.78 -9.27 -0.19
C TRP A 30 -9.38 -9.27 -0.80
N LEU A 31 -8.52 -10.25 -0.50
CA LEU A 31 -7.19 -10.33 -1.12
C LEU A 31 -7.22 -10.48 -2.64
N LYS A 32 -8.32 -10.98 -3.23
CA LYS A 32 -8.45 -11.15 -4.69
C LYS A 32 -8.86 -9.87 -5.39
N THR A 33 -9.59 -8.99 -4.70
CA THR A 33 -10.19 -7.79 -5.28
C THR A 33 -9.51 -6.51 -4.79
N GLU A 34 -8.96 -6.56 -3.59
CA GLU A 34 -8.48 -5.43 -2.79
C GLU A 34 -9.44 -4.23 -2.83
N ASP A 35 -10.74 -4.54 -2.75
CA ASP A 35 -11.82 -3.57 -2.93
C ASP A 35 -11.68 -2.38 -1.97
N LEU A 36 -11.57 -1.19 -2.55
CA LEU A 36 -11.37 0.07 -1.82
C LEU A 36 -12.56 0.42 -0.93
N ALA A 37 -13.78 -0.02 -1.29
CA ALA A 37 -14.98 0.25 -0.50
C ALA A 37 -14.97 -0.51 0.84
N THR A 38 -14.22 -1.61 0.93
CA THR A 38 -14.13 -2.46 2.12
C THR A 38 -12.74 -2.45 2.78
N ALA A 39 -11.78 -1.70 2.22
CA ALA A 39 -10.40 -1.62 2.71
C ALA A 39 -10.27 -1.23 4.19
N ASP A 40 -11.17 -0.39 4.72
CA ASP A 40 -11.14 0.02 6.15
C ASP A 40 -11.30 -1.17 7.12
N GLN A 41 -11.91 -2.27 6.68
CA GLN A 41 -12.05 -3.49 7.48
C GLN A 41 -10.74 -4.28 7.59
N TYR A 42 -9.76 -3.96 6.76
CA TYR A 42 -8.49 -4.69 6.62
C TYR A 42 -7.28 -3.80 6.91
N GLY A 43 -7.47 -2.72 7.69
CA GLY A 43 -6.41 -1.75 7.99
C GLY A 43 -5.16 -2.36 8.63
N SER A 44 -5.30 -3.36 9.50
CA SER A 44 -4.15 -4.06 10.08
C SER A 44 -3.34 -4.86 9.03
N HIS A 45 -4.02 -5.46 8.05
CA HIS A 45 -3.38 -6.16 6.93
C HIS A 45 -2.66 -5.18 6.00
N ILE A 46 -3.32 -4.08 5.65
CA ILE A 46 -2.77 -3.04 4.78
C ILE A 46 -1.55 -2.40 5.44
N LEU A 47 -1.64 -2.03 6.72
CA LEU A 47 -0.50 -1.50 7.48
C LEU A 47 0.67 -2.50 7.50
N CYS A 48 0.40 -3.79 7.72
CA CYS A 48 1.42 -4.83 7.69
C CYS A 48 2.16 -4.86 6.34
N ARG A 49 1.42 -4.85 5.23
CA ARG A 49 1.99 -4.86 3.88
C ARG A 49 2.83 -3.62 3.62
N LEU A 50 2.27 -2.43 3.82
CA LEU A 50 2.96 -1.17 3.55
C LEU A 50 4.17 -0.95 4.47
N THR A 51 4.14 -1.51 5.69
CA THR A 51 5.33 -1.53 6.57
C THR A 51 6.42 -2.46 6.05
N LYS A 52 6.07 -3.61 5.48
CA LYS A 52 7.04 -4.54 4.88
C LYS A 52 7.61 -4.04 3.56
N GLU A 53 6.87 -3.21 2.83
CA GLU A 53 7.40 -2.47 1.68
C GLU A 53 8.32 -1.32 2.08
N GLY A 54 8.19 -0.82 3.31
CA GLY A 54 8.94 0.33 3.79
C GLY A 54 8.24 1.67 3.54
N SER A 55 7.19 1.71 2.72
CA SER A 55 6.45 2.91 2.35
C SER A 55 5.77 3.60 3.55
N ILE A 56 5.46 2.85 4.60
CA ILE A 56 4.86 3.35 5.84
C ILE A 56 5.59 2.77 7.05
N LYS A 57 5.76 3.56 8.11
CA LYS A 57 6.34 3.15 9.39
C LYS A 57 5.28 2.49 10.28
N PRO A 58 5.66 1.69 11.29
CA PRO A 58 4.70 1.06 12.20
C PRO A 58 3.76 2.03 12.95
N ASN A 59 4.16 3.30 13.08
CA ASN A 59 3.35 4.35 13.69
C ASN A 59 2.37 5.05 12.71
N GLY A 60 2.34 4.63 11.44
CA GLY A 60 1.51 5.19 10.38
C GLY A 60 2.12 6.35 9.61
N ASP A 61 3.34 6.78 9.92
CA ASP A 61 4.00 7.84 9.14
C ASP A 61 4.44 7.29 7.78
N ILE A 62 4.21 8.08 6.73
CA ILE A 62 4.69 7.74 5.38
C ILE A 62 6.21 7.96 5.36
N ASP A 63 6.92 7.01 4.78
CA ASP A 63 8.33 7.17 4.43
C ASP A 63 8.42 7.56 2.95
N GLU A 64 8.49 8.87 2.67
CA GLU A 64 8.42 9.39 1.30
C GLU A 64 9.48 8.75 0.38
N GLU A 65 10.70 8.54 0.90
CA GLU A 65 11.80 7.99 0.11
C GLU A 65 11.55 6.51 -0.23
N GLU A 66 11.14 5.70 0.75
CA GLU A 66 10.86 4.29 0.52
C GLU A 66 9.55 4.09 -0.28
N MET A 67 8.56 4.96 -0.10
CA MET A 67 7.35 4.97 -0.92
C MET A 67 7.66 5.24 -2.39
N GLU A 68 8.50 6.24 -2.69
CA GLU A 68 8.90 6.54 -4.07
C GLU A 68 9.65 5.34 -4.70
N LYS A 69 10.57 4.71 -3.95
CA LYS A 69 11.28 3.51 -4.40
C LYS A 69 10.32 2.36 -4.66
N ASP A 70 9.35 2.14 -3.78
CA ASP A 70 8.35 1.09 -3.95
C ASP A 70 7.53 1.29 -5.24
N LEU A 71 7.00 2.50 -5.42
CA LEU A 71 6.24 2.86 -6.61
C LEU A 71 7.09 2.76 -7.89
N LEU A 72 8.37 3.15 -7.86
CA LEU A 72 9.27 2.99 -9.01
C LEU A 72 9.53 1.52 -9.36
N ARG A 73 9.69 0.64 -8.37
CA ARG A 73 9.84 -0.81 -8.60
C ARG A 73 8.58 -1.42 -9.22
N GLY A 74 7.40 -0.95 -8.78
CA GLY A 74 6.12 -1.42 -9.30
C GLY A 74 5.80 -0.89 -10.69
N LEU A 75 5.82 0.43 -10.85
CA LEU A 75 5.30 1.13 -12.03
C LEU A 75 6.34 1.38 -13.13
N GLY A 76 7.62 1.54 -12.76
CA GLY A 76 8.71 1.79 -13.70
C GLY A 76 8.70 3.14 -14.43
N ASP A 77 7.63 3.94 -14.34
CA ASP A 77 7.55 5.29 -14.94
C ASP A 77 7.72 6.39 -13.87
N PRO A 78 8.88 7.08 -13.83
CA PRO A 78 9.13 8.15 -12.87
C PRO A 78 8.15 9.32 -12.98
N LYS A 79 7.53 9.58 -14.13
CA LYS A 79 6.54 10.66 -14.27
C LYS A 79 5.26 10.32 -13.53
N ILE A 80 4.76 9.09 -13.69
CA ILE A 80 3.57 8.61 -12.98
C ILE A 80 3.84 8.55 -11.48
N VAL A 81 5.02 8.03 -11.08
CA VAL A 81 5.40 8.00 -9.65
C VAL A 81 5.41 9.39 -9.05
N ASN A 82 6.02 10.39 -9.72
CA ASN A 82 6.03 11.76 -9.22
C ASN A 82 4.61 12.34 -9.03
N LEU A 83 3.66 12.01 -9.92
CA LEU A 83 2.27 12.43 -9.79
C LEU A 83 1.60 11.78 -8.58
N ILE A 84 1.79 10.47 -8.38
CA ILE A 84 1.26 9.75 -7.21
C ILE A 84 1.87 10.28 -5.92
N MET A 85 3.19 10.51 -5.89
CA MET A 85 3.88 11.07 -4.72
C MET A 85 3.31 12.44 -4.37
N ASN A 86 3.10 13.32 -5.35
CA ASN A 86 2.50 14.63 -5.09
C ASN A 86 1.09 14.55 -4.49
N ASP A 87 0.31 13.51 -4.84
CA ASP A 87 -1.06 13.34 -4.37
C ASP A 87 -1.13 12.60 -3.00
N CYS A 88 -0.21 11.67 -2.72
CA CYS A 88 -0.39 10.64 -1.70
C CYS A 88 0.69 10.53 -0.62
N LYS A 89 1.75 11.35 -0.68
CA LYS A 89 2.90 11.24 0.24
C LYS A 89 2.66 11.78 1.65
N ASP A 90 1.57 12.51 1.86
CA ASP A 90 1.27 13.16 3.12
C ASP A 90 0.31 12.32 3.97
N ARG A 91 0.65 12.17 5.26
CA ARG A 91 -0.24 11.51 6.23
C ARG A 91 -1.42 12.42 6.55
N VAL A 92 -2.63 11.85 6.52
CA VAL A 92 -3.84 12.55 7.00
C VAL A 92 -3.73 12.79 8.51
N PRO A 93 -3.79 14.06 8.98
CA PRO A 93 -3.62 14.38 10.40
C PRO A 93 -4.64 13.69 11.32
N GLY A 94 -4.17 13.21 12.47
CA GLY A 94 -5.03 12.63 13.51
C GLY A 94 -5.51 11.19 13.26
N THR A 95 -5.05 10.55 12.19
CA THR A 95 -5.36 9.15 11.88
C THR A 95 -4.58 8.18 12.76
N SER A 96 -5.17 7.02 13.09
CA SER A 96 -4.43 5.88 13.63
C SER A 96 -3.43 5.32 12.60
N PRO A 97 -2.46 4.47 13.00
CA PRO A 97 -1.56 3.84 12.05
C PRO A 97 -2.28 3.06 10.95
N GLU A 98 -3.31 2.30 11.31
CA GLU A 98 -4.12 1.51 10.37
C GLU A 98 -4.92 2.42 9.43
N GLN A 99 -5.54 3.47 9.95
CA GLN A 99 -6.25 4.45 9.13
C GLN A 99 -5.32 5.15 8.15
N SER A 100 -4.13 5.55 8.60
CA SER A 100 -3.11 6.17 7.73
C SER A 100 -2.73 5.23 6.58
N ALA A 101 -2.53 3.95 6.87
CA ALA A 101 -2.21 2.95 5.86
C ALA A 101 -3.35 2.75 4.85
N VAL A 102 -4.61 2.73 5.31
CA VAL A 102 -5.77 2.60 4.42
C VAL A 102 -5.93 3.82 3.52
N GLU A 103 -5.80 5.04 4.08
CA GLU A 103 -5.89 6.28 3.31
C GLU A 103 -4.80 6.35 2.25
N ASN A 104 -3.56 6.02 2.60
CA ASN A 104 -2.45 5.97 1.64
C ASN A 104 -2.69 4.90 0.55
N PHE A 105 -3.11 3.69 0.93
CA PHE A 105 -3.44 2.61 -0.02
C PHE A 105 -4.52 3.03 -1.03
N LYS A 106 -5.62 3.60 -0.55
CA LYS A 106 -6.70 4.13 -1.40
C LYS A 106 -6.18 5.24 -2.32
N CYS A 107 -5.41 6.19 -1.78
CA CYS A 107 -4.87 7.29 -2.55
C CYS A 107 -3.99 6.78 -3.70
N VAL A 108 -3.04 5.89 -3.41
CA VAL A 108 -2.11 5.34 -4.41
C VAL A 108 -2.88 4.62 -5.53
N ILE A 109 -3.84 3.75 -5.19
CA ILE A 109 -4.62 3.03 -6.21
C ILE A 109 -5.44 3.99 -7.07
N LEU A 110 -6.15 4.94 -6.46
CA LEU A 110 -6.97 5.92 -7.20
C LEU A 110 -6.11 6.84 -8.09
N ALA A 111 -4.94 7.27 -7.60
CA ALA A 111 -3.99 8.06 -8.38
C ALA A 111 -3.40 7.25 -9.53
N ALA A 112 -3.07 5.98 -9.30
CA ALA A 112 -2.59 5.05 -10.30
C ALA A 112 -3.64 4.76 -11.40
N GLU A 113 -4.93 4.71 -11.08
CA GLU A 113 -6.00 4.57 -12.09
C GLU A 113 -6.23 5.85 -12.91
N LYS A 114 -5.90 7.01 -12.34
CA LYS A 114 -6.09 8.32 -12.97
C LYS A 114 -5.03 8.64 -14.03
N TYR A 115 -3.82 8.10 -13.91
CA TYR A 115 -2.66 8.43 -14.74
C TYR A 115 -2.20 7.25 -15.60
#